data_AF-A0A388M5K4-F1
#
_entry.id   AF-A0A388M5K4-F1
#
_cell.length_a   1.000
_cell.length_b   1.000
_cell.length_c   1.000
_cell.angle_alpha   90.00
_cell.angle_beta   90.00
_cell.angle_gamma   90.00
#
_symmetry.space_group_name_H-M   'P 1'
#
loop_
_entity.id
_entity.type
_entity.pdbx_description
1 polymer ?
#
loop_
_entity_poly.entity_id
_entity_poly.type
_entity_poly.pdbx_seq_one_letter_code
_entity_poly.pdbx_strand_id
1 'polypeptide(L)'
;MFDNTREERSIPRSFSSSVRQIKTFWDKRNDRIRPLGTVSPNDVEGMKRKKKWETFMNGACKMTPDSGLMNSSLENDYCKDWTNKMRGYMNLAQCGEMVWPLVEKFFDMYEKGLLPRIDGVRYIDLPGKVEGRLPGQYFLKDHSGRKVMYHCIKAKKGSQGATLSIPDLTPSIFKLFDDITAREKQVVLRHMMLGDVIVTSRTVPRGRCNMADLVKYTRRERYMVSMFNYILFTVEGRSKEEWTADFFIGYTTILERYSKNGLTDEKWTEECDRIPDDKARKVPRRLGGPDEINGENGAGLEATQAMYKETNTEFVKT
;
A
#
# COMPACT_ATOMS: atom_id res chain seq x y z
N MET A 1 -24.48 44.86 -6.65
CA MET A 1 -23.46 44.74 -5.57
C MET A 1 -23.03 43.29 -5.58
N PHE A 2 -21.83 43.00 -6.09
CA PHE A 2 -21.33 41.62 -6.15
C PHE A 2 -20.95 41.19 -4.74
N ASP A 3 -21.70 40.22 -4.20
CA ASP A 3 -21.35 39.55 -2.94
C ASP A 3 -20.09 38.72 -3.18
N ASN A 4 -18.95 39.28 -2.75
CA ASN A 4 -17.64 38.68 -2.85
C ASN A 4 -17.29 37.92 -1.56
N THR A 5 -18.26 37.27 -0.92
CA THR A 5 -18.01 36.18 0.05
C THR A 5 -17.57 34.90 -0.66
N ARG A 6 -16.63 35.04 -1.60
CA ARG A 6 -15.68 33.99 -1.92
C ARG A 6 -14.72 33.94 -0.73
N GLU A 7 -15.20 33.43 0.40
CA GLU A 7 -14.37 32.50 1.14
C GLU A 7 -13.74 31.62 0.05
N GLU A 8 -12.41 31.58 -0.02
CA GLU A 8 -11.75 30.44 -0.62
C GLU A 8 -12.22 29.22 0.18
N ARG A 9 -13.44 28.75 -0.08
CA ARG A 9 -13.92 27.44 0.30
C ARG A 9 -13.06 26.53 -0.54
N SER A 10 -11.87 26.26 -0.01
CA SER A 10 -10.96 25.24 -0.48
C SER A 10 -11.84 24.07 -0.89
N ILE A 11 -11.91 23.80 -2.19
CA ILE A 11 -12.75 22.73 -2.71
C ILE A 11 -12.35 21.50 -1.89
N PRO A 12 -13.29 20.91 -1.13
CA PRO A 12 -12.92 19.82 -0.28
C PRO A 12 -12.30 18.70 -1.10
N ARG A 13 -11.13 18.24 -0.69
CA ARG A 13 -10.30 17.37 -1.51
C ARG A 13 -10.65 15.92 -1.21
N SER A 14 -11.06 15.14 -2.21
CA SER A 14 -11.10 13.69 -2.05
C SER A 14 -9.72 13.15 -1.74
N PHE A 15 -9.66 11.95 -1.14
CA PHE A 15 -8.41 11.23 -0.90
C PHE A 15 -7.55 11.15 -2.16
N SER A 16 -8.15 10.76 -3.29
CA SER A 16 -7.49 10.67 -4.59
C SER A 16 -6.94 12.01 -5.09
N SER A 17 -7.72 13.10 -4.96
CA SER A 17 -7.30 14.46 -5.32
C SER A 17 -6.12 14.93 -4.46
N SER A 18 -6.15 14.63 -3.16
CA SER A 18 -5.04 14.90 -2.26
C SER A 18 -3.79 14.13 -2.65
N VAL A 19 -3.90 12.83 -2.93
CA VAL A 19 -2.74 12.01 -3.36
C VAL A 19 -2.13 12.55 -4.65
N ARG A 20 -2.94 12.93 -5.66
CA ARG A 20 -2.46 13.54 -6.90
C ARG A 20 -1.72 14.85 -6.67
N GLN A 21 -2.24 15.72 -5.80
CA GLN A 21 -1.59 16.98 -5.49
C GLN A 21 -0.29 16.79 -4.70
N ILE A 22 -0.27 15.84 -3.76
CA ILE A 22 0.94 15.48 -3.03
C ILE A 22 1.98 14.88 -3.98
N LYS A 23 1.58 14.04 -4.95
CA LYS A 23 2.47 13.51 -6.01
C LYS A 23 3.10 14.64 -6.81
N THR A 24 2.29 15.55 -7.35
CA THR A 24 2.79 16.71 -8.11
C THR A 24 3.72 17.58 -7.27
N PHE A 25 3.40 17.78 -5.98
CA PHE A 25 4.24 18.54 -5.07
C PHE A 25 5.56 17.83 -4.76
N TRP A 26 5.52 16.52 -4.59
CA TRP A 26 6.67 15.65 -4.40
C TRP A 26 7.60 15.68 -5.61
N ASP A 27 7.07 15.49 -6.81
CA ASP A 27 7.85 15.45 -8.06
C ASP A 27 8.54 16.79 -8.35
N LYS A 28 7.83 17.91 -8.13
CA LYS A 28 8.39 19.25 -8.32
C LYS A 28 9.57 19.55 -7.41
N ARG A 29 9.66 18.91 -6.24
CA ARG A 29 10.73 19.19 -5.30
C ARG A 29 12.04 18.48 -5.64
N ASN A 30 12.06 17.55 -6.60
CA ASN A 30 13.20 16.85 -7.27
C ASN A 30 14.38 16.36 -6.40
N ASP A 31 14.35 16.61 -5.10
CA ASP A 31 15.33 16.27 -4.10
C ASP A 31 14.87 14.99 -3.40
N ARG A 32 15.82 14.15 -3.02
CA ARG A 32 15.66 12.89 -2.27
C ARG A 32 15.12 13.15 -0.84
N ILE A 33 13.91 13.69 -0.70
CA ILE A 33 13.25 14.01 0.56
C ILE A 33 12.78 12.71 1.21
N ARG A 34 13.70 11.88 1.73
CA ARG A 34 13.30 10.69 2.48
C ARG A 34 12.89 11.09 3.91
N PRO A 35 11.94 10.37 4.54
CA PRO A 35 11.79 10.44 5.98
C PRO A 35 13.15 10.09 6.60
N LEU A 36 13.78 11.04 7.30
CA LEU A 36 14.94 10.69 8.11
C LEU A 36 14.46 10.17 9.46
N GLY A 37 15.13 9.11 9.93
CA GLY A 37 15.04 8.67 11.31
C GLY A 37 15.62 9.72 12.27
N THR A 38 16.03 9.28 13.46
CA THR A 38 16.69 10.18 14.41
C THR A 38 18.01 10.68 13.82
N VAL A 39 18.10 11.99 13.58
CA VAL A 39 19.32 12.66 13.13
C VAL A 39 20.01 13.27 14.34
N SER A 40 21.32 13.06 14.45
CA SER A 40 22.14 13.72 15.47
C SER A 40 22.10 15.25 15.28
N PRO A 41 21.93 16.06 16.34
CA PRO A 41 22.01 17.52 16.22
C PRO A 41 23.31 18.03 15.59
N ASN A 42 24.39 17.25 15.69
CA ASN A 42 25.70 17.57 15.13
C ASN A 42 25.85 17.23 13.64
N ASP A 43 24.91 16.47 13.06
CA ASP A 43 24.86 16.21 11.62
C ASP A 43 24.14 17.35 10.91
N VAL A 44 24.91 18.37 10.53
CA VAL A 44 24.41 19.58 9.86
C VAL A 44 23.64 19.24 8.57
N GLU A 45 24.10 18.26 7.80
CA GLU A 45 23.49 17.86 6.54
C GLU A 45 22.20 17.07 6.78
N GLY A 46 22.21 16.14 7.74
CA GLY A 46 21.01 15.44 8.18
C GLY A 46 19.94 16.41 8.70
N MET A 47 20.32 17.44 9.47
CA MET A 47 19.40 18.44 10.00
C MET A 47 18.79 19.31 8.90
N LYS A 48 19.57 19.68 7.87
CA LYS A 48 19.05 20.35 6.66
C LYS A 48 18.01 19.49 5.95
N ARG A 49 18.29 18.19 5.77
CA ARG A 49 17.35 17.26 5.13
C ARG A 49 16.09 17.05 5.96
N LYS A 50 16.21 16.93 7.28
CA LYS A 50 15.07 16.86 8.21
C LYS A 50 14.17 18.09 8.08
N LYS A 51 14.75 19.30 8.08
CA LYS A 51 13.98 20.54 7.90
C LYS A 51 13.27 20.59 6.53
N LYS A 52 13.91 20.11 5.46
CA LYS A 52 13.28 19.97 4.13
C LYS A 52 12.09 18.99 4.17
N TRP A 53 12.23 17.86 4.86
CA TRP A 53 11.16 16.88 5.07
C TRP A 53 9.98 17.47 5.86
N GLU A 54 10.24 18.13 6.98
CA GLU A 54 9.21 18.78 7.82
C GLU A 54 8.45 19.86 7.03
N THR A 55 9.18 20.67 6.26
CA THR A 55 8.58 21.68 5.37
C THR A 55 7.68 21.04 4.29
N PHE A 56 8.13 19.92 3.71
CA PHE A 56 7.31 19.18 2.76
C PHE A 56 6.05 18.61 3.43
N MET A 57 6.19 17.97 4.58
CA MET A 57 5.08 17.39 5.33
C MET A 57 4.03 18.43 5.73
N ASN A 58 4.47 19.61 6.18
CA ASN A 58 3.57 20.73 6.46
C ASN A 58 2.74 21.11 5.22
N GLY A 59 3.39 21.25 4.06
CA GLY A 59 2.69 21.51 2.80
C GLY A 59 1.74 20.39 2.39
N ALA A 60 2.14 19.13 2.56
CA ALA A 60 1.33 17.97 2.22
C ALA A 60 0.08 17.83 3.12
N CYS A 61 0.19 18.12 4.43
CA CYS A 61 -0.94 18.12 5.37
C CYS A 61 -2.05 19.10 4.92
N LYS A 62 -1.66 20.30 4.44
CA LYS A 62 -2.57 21.32 3.89
C LYS A 62 -3.30 20.87 2.62
N MET A 63 -2.83 19.78 1.98
CA MET A 63 -3.45 19.22 0.78
C MET A 63 -4.47 18.12 1.08
N THR A 64 -4.66 17.73 2.34
CA THR A 64 -5.57 16.64 2.73
C THR A 64 -6.97 17.14 3.13
N PRO A 65 -8.02 16.31 3.04
CA PRO A 65 -9.34 16.63 3.59
C PRO A 65 -9.42 16.59 5.13
N ASP A 66 -8.37 16.12 5.81
CA ASP A 66 -8.39 15.95 7.26
C ASP A 66 -8.18 17.31 7.93
N SER A 67 -9.25 17.85 8.51
CA SER A 67 -9.23 19.15 9.18
C SER A 67 -8.25 19.18 10.37
N GLY A 68 -8.02 18.04 11.03
CA GLY A 68 -7.03 17.96 12.10
C GLY A 68 -5.59 18.09 11.58
N LEU A 69 -5.28 17.44 10.46
CA LEU A 69 -3.99 17.61 9.76
C LEU A 69 -3.82 19.03 9.22
N MET A 70 -4.87 19.58 8.61
CA MET A 70 -4.84 20.94 8.09
C MET A 70 -4.61 21.95 9.22
N ASN A 71 -5.41 21.90 10.29
CA ASN A 71 -5.31 22.86 11.41
C ASN A 71 -3.94 22.77 12.11
N SER A 72 -3.47 21.56 12.44
CA SER A 72 -2.14 21.41 13.04
C SER A 72 -1.02 21.92 12.12
N SER A 73 -1.15 21.78 10.79
CA SER A 73 -0.15 22.33 9.86
C SER A 73 -0.14 23.87 9.78
N LEU A 74 -1.21 24.55 10.22
CA LEU A 74 -1.25 26.02 10.30
C LEU A 74 -0.49 26.54 11.52
N GLU A 75 -0.42 25.76 12.59
CA GLU A 75 0.38 26.05 13.80
C GLU A 75 1.91 25.96 13.53
N ASN A 76 2.30 25.44 12.35
CA ASN A 76 3.69 25.30 11.87
C ASN A 76 4.64 24.48 12.76
N ASP A 77 4.14 23.86 13.83
CA ASP A 77 4.90 22.92 14.64
C ASP A 77 4.81 21.52 14.06
N TYR A 78 5.96 20.93 13.71
CA TYR A 78 6.00 19.56 13.23
C TYR A 78 5.51 18.59 14.30
N CYS A 79 4.41 17.89 14.00
CA CYS A 79 3.88 16.85 14.86
C CYS A 79 4.35 15.47 14.38
N LYS A 80 4.94 14.66 15.28
CA LYS A 80 5.34 13.28 14.97
C LYS A 80 4.17 12.43 14.46
N ASP A 81 2.94 12.75 14.85
CA ASP A 81 1.74 12.06 14.37
C ASP A 81 1.46 12.29 12.89
N TRP A 82 1.96 13.37 12.29
CA TRP A 82 1.78 13.65 10.86
C TRP A 82 2.33 12.53 10.00
N THR A 83 3.51 11.98 10.32
CA THR A 83 4.08 10.86 9.56
C THR A 83 3.14 9.67 9.54
N ASN A 84 2.55 9.32 10.68
CA ASN A 84 1.64 8.18 10.77
C ASN A 84 0.29 8.45 10.07
N LYS A 85 -0.27 9.65 10.23
CA LYS A 85 -1.54 10.04 9.61
C LYS A 85 -1.41 10.20 8.09
N MET A 86 -0.31 10.76 7.62
CA MET A 86 -0.01 10.95 6.19
C MET A 86 0.47 9.69 5.48
N ARG A 87 0.88 8.64 6.22
CA ARG A 87 1.51 7.43 5.67
C ARG A 87 0.75 6.84 4.48
N GLY A 88 -0.58 6.75 4.60
CA GLY A 88 -1.43 6.24 3.50
C GLY A 88 -1.36 7.08 2.22
N TYR A 89 -1.35 8.40 2.35
CA TYR A 89 -1.18 9.30 1.21
C TYR A 89 0.21 9.16 0.60
N MET A 90 1.25 9.18 1.43
CA MET A 90 2.65 9.12 1.00
C MET A 90 2.99 7.81 0.29
N ASN A 91 2.46 6.68 0.78
CA ASN A 91 2.69 5.37 0.18
C ASN A 91 2.23 5.28 -1.28
N LEU A 92 1.22 6.05 -1.66
CA LEU A 92 0.74 6.19 -3.03
C LEU A 92 1.44 7.33 -3.77
N ALA A 93 1.58 8.50 -3.15
CA ALA A 93 2.19 9.67 -3.77
C ALA A 93 3.70 9.51 -4.06
N GLN A 94 4.40 8.60 -3.37
CA GLN A 94 5.81 8.29 -3.65
C GLN A 94 5.99 7.10 -4.61
N CYS A 95 4.90 6.55 -5.15
CA CYS A 95 4.99 5.51 -6.16
C CYS A 95 5.72 6.04 -7.40
N GLY A 96 6.71 5.28 -7.87
CA GLY A 96 7.46 5.61 -9.09
C GLY A 96 6.63 5.40 -10.35
N GLU A 97 7.22 5.74 -11.50
CA GLU A 97 6.57 5.75 -12.82
C GLU A 97 5.91 4.42 -13.22
N MET A 98 6.43 3.29 -12.73
CA MET A 98 5.86 1.98 -13.00
C MET A 98 4.57 1.68 -12.23
N VAL A 99 4.38 2.29 -11.05
CA VAL A 99 3.24 2.00 -10.16
C VAL A 99 2.19 3.12 -10.24
N TRP A 100 2.61 4.36 -10.44
CA TRP A 100 1.72 5.52 -10.45
C TRP A 100 0.56 5.44 -11.46
N PRO A 101 0.75 4.99 -12.72
CA PRO A 101 -0.36 4.82 -13.66
C PRO A 101 -1.42 3.82 -13.18
N LEU A 102 -1.02 2.80 -12.41
CA LEU A 102 -1.95 1.84 -11.81
C LEU A 102 -2.74 2.48 -10.67
N VAL A 103 -2.12 3.37 -9.88
CA VAL A 103 -2.80 4.15 -8.83
C VAL A 103 -3.85 5.07 -9.46
N GLU A 104 -3.51 5.78 -10.53
CA GLU A 104 -4.44 6.64 -11.26
C GLU A 104 -5.63 5.85 -11.81
N LYS A 105 -5.36 4.73 -12.47
CA LYS A 105 -6.41 3.84 -12.99
C LYS A 105 -7.29 3.28 -11.88
N PHE A 106 -6.68 2.89 -10.77
CA PHE A 106 -7.40 2.41 -9.59
C PHE A 106 -8.36 3.48 -9.04
N PHE A 107 -7.91 4.74 -8.90
CA PHE A 107 -8.77 5.82 -8.43
C PHE A 107 -9.94 6.07 -9.38
N ASP A 108 -9.69 6.11 -10.69
CA ASP A 108 -10.75 6.25 -11.70
C ASP A 108 -11.81 5.14 -11.60
N MET A 109 -11.38 3.90 -11.44
CA MET A 109 -12.29 2.76 -11.26
C MET A 109 -13.09 2.84 -9.96
N TYR A 110 -12.46 3.25 -8.86
CA TYR A 110 -13.13 3.41 -7.57
C TYR A 110 -14.20 4.51 -7.64
N GLU A 111 -13.84 5.70 -8.15
CA GLU A 111 -14.73 6.86 -8.26
C GLU A 111 -15.91 6.59 -9.20
N LYS A 112 -15.73 5.76 -10.23
CA LYS A 112 -16.81 5.31 -11.14
C LYS A 112 -17.66 4.17 -10.56
N GLY A 113 -17.37 3.70 -9.34
CA GLY A 113 -18.10 2.62 -8.69
C GLY A 113 -17.93 1.25 -9.35
N LEU A 114 -16.83 1.06 -10.09
CA LEU A 114 -16.52 -0.18 -10.78
C LEU A 114 -15.88 -1.23 -9.86
N LEU A 115 -15.47 -0.83 -8.65
CA LEU A 115 -14.86 -1.74 -7.69
C LEU A 115 -15.90 -2.30 -6.70
N PRO A 116 -15.70 -3.55 -6.23
CA PRO A 116 -16.64 -4.21 -5.33
C PRO A 116 -16.65 -3.61 -3.92
N ARG A 117 -17.81 -3.67 -3.27
CA ARG A 117 -18.00 -3.45 -1.83
C ARG A 117 -17.53 -4.66 -1.02
N ILE A 118 -17.69 -4.58 0.30
CA ILE A 118 -17.43 -5.68 1.22
C ILE A 118 -18.25 -6.95 0.93
N ASP A 119 -19.48 -6.79 0.42
CA ASP A 119 -20.34 -7.88 -0.04
C ASP A 119 -19.97 -8.37 -1.45
N GLY A 120 -19.04 -7.70 -2.13
CA GLY A 120 -18.53 -8.02 -3.47
C GLY A 120 -19.35 -7.48 -4.61
N VAL A 121 -20.47 -6.85 -4.29
CA VAL A 121 -21.28 -6.19 -5.30
C VAL A 121 -20.59 -4.88 -5.65
N ARG A 122 -20.38 -4.62 -6.94
CA ARG A 122 -19.87 -3.32 -7.39
C ARG A 122 -20.90 -2.24 -7.09
N TYR A 123 -20.43 -1.05 -6.74
CA TYR A 123 -21.33 0.07 -6.47
C TYR A 123 -22.25 0.33 -7.66
N ILE A 124 -21.72 0.34 -8.89
CA ILE A 124 -22.49 0.59 -10.12
C ILE A 124 -23.64 -0.41 -10.37
N ASP A 125 -23.57 -1.61 -9.79
CA ASP A 125 -24.58 -2.66 -9.98
C ASP A 125 -25.73 -2.58 -8.96
N LEU A 126 -25.61 -1.70 -7.95
CA LEU A 126 -26.64 -1.46 -6.93
C LEU A 126 -27.82 -0.66 -7.48
N PRO A 127 -29.04 -0.87 -6.95
CA PRO A 127 -30.17 0.00 -7.24
C PRO A 127 -29.90 1.40 -6.68
N GLY A 128 -30.00 2.41 -7.53
CA GLY A 128 -29.87 3.81 -7.16
C GLY A 128 -30.96 4.24 -6.18
N LYS A 129 -30.68 5.33 -5.46
CA LYS A 129 -31.67 6.00 -4.62
C LYS A 129 -32.07 7.33 -5.24
N VAL A 130 -33.34 7.70 -5.11
CA VAL A 130 -33.82 9.05 -5.46
C VAL A 130 -33.35 9.98 -4.35
N GLU A 131 -32.10 10.43 -4.44
CA GLU A 131 -31.53 11.36 -3.46
C GLU A 131 -31.61 12.83 -3.93
N GLY A 132 -32.15 13.10 -5.12
CA GLY A 132 -32.22 14.45 -5.71
C GLY A 132 -30.85 15.10 -5.94
N ARG A 133 -29.75 14.33 -5.82
CA ARG A 133 -28.38 14.81 -5.97
C ARG A 133 -27.88 14.56 -7.37
N LEU A 134 -27.20 15.56 -7.93
CA LEU A 134 -26.45 15.40 -9.17
C LEU A 134 -25.18 14.56 -8.94
N PRO A 135 -24.60 13.97 -9.99
CA PRO A 135 -23.27 13.37 -9.90
C PRO A 135 -22.24 14.41 -9.44
N GLY A 136 -21.37 14.03 -8.50
CA GLY A 136 -20.39 14.94 -7.90
C GLY A 136 -19.91 14.49 -6.52
N GLN A 137 -19.10 15.32 -5.88
CA GLN A 137 -18.54 15.05 -4.55
C GLN A 137 -19.31 15.81 -3.48
N TYR A 138 -19.75 15.12 -2.43
CA TYR A 138 -20.56 15.70 -1.37
C TYR A 138 -20.09 15.22 0.00
N PHE A 139 -20.14 16.11 0.98
CA PHE A 139 -20.03 15.69 2.38
C PHE A 139 -21.40 15.36 2.96
N LEU A 140 -21.51 14.15 3.51
CA LEU A 140 -22.71 13.69 4.18
C LEU A 140 -22.36 13.25 5.59
N LYS A 141 -23.33 13.30 6.50
CA LYS A 141 -23.16 12.67 7.81
C LYS A 141 -23.37 11.16 7.65
N ASP A 142 -22.42 10.37 8.13
CA ASP A 142 -22.60 8.93 8.28
C ASP A 142 -23.61 8.61 9.39
N HIS A 143 -23.89 7.33 9.61
CA HIS A 143 -24.81 6.87 10.66
C HIS A 143 -24.36 7.26 12.09
N SER A 144 -23.10 7.62 12.28
CA SER A 144 -22.55 8.11 13.55
C SER A 144 -22.51 9.65 13.63
N GLY A 145 -23.10 10.35 12.67
CA GLY A 145 -23.10 11.81 12.60
C GLY A 145 -21.79 12.43 12.11
N ARG A 146 -20.79 11.62 11.74
CA ARG A 146 -19.48 12.11 11.25
C ARG A 146 -19.59 12.55 9.80
N LYS A 147 -18.99 13.70 9.50
CA LYS A 147 -18.93 14.24 8.13
C LYS A 147 -17.95 13.40 7.30
N VAL A 148 -18.46 12.69 6.29
CA VAL A 148 -17.71 11.81 5.40
C VAL A 148 -17.95 12.27 3.96
N MET A 149 -16.90 12.23 3.13
CA MET A 149 -17.01 12.54 1.70
C MET A 149 -17.58 11.34 0.94
N TYR A 150 -18.46 11.61 -0.01
CA TYR A 150 -19.03 10.62 -0.92
C TYR A 150 -18.87 11.10 -2.37
N HIS A 151 -18.54 10.17 -3.25
CA HIS A 151 -18.64 10.31 -4.69
C HIS A 151 -20.03 9.84 -5.12
N CYS A 152 -20.88 10.78 -5.52
CA CYS A 152 -22.19 10.50 -6.08
C CYS A 152 -22.06 10.25 -7.58
N ILE A 153 -22.45 9.07 -8.04
CA ILE A 153 -22.47 8.70 -9.46
C ILE A 153 -23.90 8.47 -9.93
N LYS A 154 -24.13 8.56 -11.24
CA LYS A 154 -25.40 8.16 -11.84
C LYS A 154 -25.60 6.66 -11.63
N ALA A 155 -26.76 6.27 -11.12
CA ALA A 155 -27.08 4.87 -10.95
C ALA A 155 -27.30 4.20 -12.31
N LYS A 156 -26.79 2.98 -12.49
CA LYS A 156 -27.09 2.17 -13.69
C LYS A 156 -28.49 1.57 -13.63
N LYS A 157 -28.97 1.24 -12.42
CA LYS A 157 -30.29 0.67 -12.14
C LYS A 157 -31.09 1.62 -11.24
N GLY A 158 -32.38 1.79 -11.52
CA GLY A 158 -33.28 2.64 -10.71
C GLY A 158 -34.09 3.62 -11.56
N SER A 159 -34.84 4.49 -10.89
CA SER A 159 -35.63 5.54 -11.54
C SER A 159 -34.76 6.62 -12.17
N GLN A 160 -35.32 7.38 -13.11
CA GLN A 160 -34.64 8.51 -13.73
C GLN A 160 -34.19 9.51 -12.66
N GLY A 161 -32.91 9.92 -12.72
CA GLY A 161 -32.31 10.83 -11.74
C GLY A 161 -31.79 10.15 -10.46
N ALA A 162 -31.89 8.83 -10.33
CA ALA A 162 -31.31 8.11 -9.19
C ALA A 162 -29.78 8.16 -9.20
N THR A 163 -29.20 8.37 -8.03
CA THR A 163 -27.75 8.38 -7.82
C THR A 163 -27.32 7.38 -6.76
N LEU A 164 -26.03 7.04 -6.79
CA LEU A 164 -25.38 6.15 -5.84
C LEU A 164 -24.25 6.91 -5.16
N SER A 165 -24.25 6.87 -3.84
CA SER A 165 -23.21 7.49 -3.00
C SER A 165 -22.14 6.46 -2.66
N ILE A 166 -20.90 6.69 -3.10
CA ILE A 166 -19.73 5.85 -2.81
C ILE A 166 -18.90 6.56 -1.75
N PRO A 167 -18.65 5.98 -0.56
CA PRO A 167 -17.80 6.62 0.45
C PRO A 167 -16.38 6.82 -0.10
N ASP A 168 -15.77 7.95 0.22
CA ASP A 168 -14.39 8.23 -0.19
C ASP A 168 -13.40 7.25 0.44
N LEU A 169 -12.25 7.08 -0.20
CA LEU A 169 -11.19 6.20 0.29
C LEU A 169 -10.59 6.75 1.58
N THR A 170 -10.17 5.84 2.46
CA THR A 170 -9.48 6.21 3.70
C THR A 170 -7.98 5.95 3.58
N PRO A 171 -7.11 6.85 4.07
CA PRO A 171 -5.65 6.67 4.00
C PRO A 171 -5.17 5.42 4.73
N SER A 172 -5.89 4.99 5.78
CA SER A 172 -5.52 3.85 6.60
C SER A 172 -5.35 2.56 5.79
N ILE A 173 -6.17 2.35 4.74
CA ILE A 173 -6.11 1.17 3.87
C ILE A 173 -4.72 1.06 3.24
N PHE A 174 -4.18 2.18 2.75
CA PHE A 174 -2.91 2.22 2.03
C PHE A 174 -1.68 2.28 2.94
N LYS A 175 -1.82 2.21 4.27
CA LYS A 175 -0.65 2.11 5.15
C LYS A 175 0.14 0.82 4.92
N LEU A 176 -0.55 -0.25 4.56
CA LEU A 176 0.03 -1.56 4.26
C LEU A 176 0.95 -1.56 3.02
N PHE A 177 0.84 -0.53 2.16
CA PHE A 177 1.74 -0.37 1.01
C PHE A 177 3.19 -0.09 1.44
N ASP A 178 3.43 0.28 2.70
CA ASP A 178 4.79 0.40 3.23
C ASP A 178 5.46 -0.99 3.31
N ASP A 179 4.69 -2.05 3.57
CA ASP A 179 5.22 -3.39 3.82
C ASP A 179 5.58 -4.19 2.55
N ILE A 180 5.35 -3.58 1.38
CA ILE A 180 5.47 -4.23 0.07
C ILE A 180 6.30 -3.41 -0.93
N THR A 181 7.00 -4.11 -1.81
CA THR A 181 7.86 -3.55 -2.85
C THR A 181 7.06 -2.89 -3.97
N ALA A 182 7.74 -2.12 -4.84
CA ALA A 182 7.10 -1.54 -6.02
C ALA A 182 6.47 -2.61 -6.93
N ARG A 183 7.09 -3.79 -7.07
CA ARG A 183 6.55 -4.88 -7.88
C ARG A 183 5.29 -5.48 -7.24
N GLU A 184 5.34 -5.73 -5.94
CA GLU A 184 4.20 -6.24 -5.16
C GLU A 184 3.03 -5.24 -5.17
N LYS A 185 3.29 -3.93 -5.08
CA LYS A 185 2.25 -2.89 -5.26
C LYS A 185 1.55 -3.01 -6.61
N GLN A 186 2.26 -3.32 -7.70
CA GLN A 186 1.63 -3.52 -9.01
C GLN A 186 0.67 -4.71 -8.99
N VAL A 187 1.08 -5.84 -8.39
CA VAL A 187 0.27 -7.04 -8.25
C VAL A 187 -0.98 -6.74 -7.42
N VAL A 188 -0.81 -6.10 -6.27
CA VAL A 188 -1.91 -5.69 -5.38
C VAL A 188 -2.90 -4.79 -6.11
N LEU A 189 -2.44 -3.72 -6.77
CA LEU A 189 -3.32 -2.81 -7.49
C LEU A 189 -4.08 -3.51 -8.62
N ARG A 190 -3.45 -4.47 -9.32
CA ARG A 190 -4.12 -5.26 -10.37
C ARG A 190 -5.24 -6.12 -9.78
N HIS A 191 -4.98 -6.86 -8.70
CA HIS A 191 -6.02 -7.66 -8.03
C HIS A 191 -7.15 -6.80 -7.45
N MET A 192 -6.83 -5.60 -6.93
CA MET A 192 -7.86 -4.65 -6.49
C MET A 192 -8.74 -4.19 -7.66
N MET A 193 -8.14 -3.92 -8.83
CA MET A 193 -8.87 -3.50 -10.02
C MET A 193 -9.69 -4.63 -10.66
N LEU A 194 -9.24 -5.89 -10.53
CA LEU A 194 -10.00 -7.07 -10.96
C LEU A 194 -11.15 -7.40 -10.02
N GLY A 195 -11.08 -6.94 -8.77
CA GLY A 195 -12.09 -7.20 -7.74
C GLY A 195 -11.78 -8.43 -6.87
N ASP A 196 -10.64 -9.10 -7.10
CA ASP A 196 -10.16 -10.22 -6.28
C ASP A 196 -9.83 -9.77 -4.85
N VAL A 197 -9.39 -8.52 -4.72
CA VAL A 197 -9.07 -7.88 -3.44
C VAL A 197 -10.01 -6.72 -3.15
N ILE A 198 -10.78 -6.85 -2.07
CA ILE A 198 -11.68 -5.81 -1.60
C ILE A 198 -10.89 -4.69 -0.92
N VAL A 199 -11.17 -3.46 -1.32
CA VAL A 199 -10.54 -2.24 -0.80
C VAL A 199 -11.13 -1.87 0.56
N THR A 200 -10.69 -2.57 1.61
CA THR A 200 -11.16 -2.31 2.97
C THR A 200 -10.12 -2.70 4.02
N SER A 201 -10.18 -2.04 5.17
CA SER A 201 -9.45 -2.43 6.37
C SER A 201 -10.22 -3.44 7.24
N ARG A 202 -11.47 -3.76 6.86
CA ARG A 202 -12.33 -4.67 7.61
C ARG A 202 -12.11 -6.12 7.18
N THR A 203 -12.49 -7.06 8.04
CA THR A 203 -12.61 -8.46 7.66
C THR A 203 -13.62 -8.62 6.52
N VAL A 204 -13.32 -9.50 5.57
CA VAL A 204 -14.18 -9.78 4.42
C VAL A 204 -14.82 -11.17 4.58
N PRO A 205 -15.96 -11.44 3.91
CA PRO A 205 -16.57 -12.76 3.93
C PRO A 205 -15.62 -13.87 3.47
N ARG A 206 -15.88 -15.10 3.91
CA ARG A 206 -15.10 -16.28 3.51
C ARG A 206 -15.06 -16.40 1.97
N GLY A 207 -13.88 -16.70 1.43
CA GLY A 207 -13.65 -16.77 -0.02
C GLY A 207 -13.38 -15.43 -0.70
N ARG A 208 -13.23 -14.34 0.06
CA ARG A 208 -12.76 -13.04 -0.41
C ARG A 208 -11.45 -12.70 0.27
N CYS A 209 -10.66 -11.85 -0.37
CA CYS A 209 -9.43 -11.31 0.21
C CYS A 209 -9.55 -9.79 0.37
N ASN A 210 -9.02 -9.26 1.47
CA ASN A 210 -8.74 -7.83 1.58
C ASN A 210 -7.23 -7.56 1.39
N MET A 211 -6.84 -6.29 1.50
CA MET A 211 -5.44 -5.89 1.32
C MET A 211 -4.50 -6.48 2.37
N ALA A 212 -4.96 -6.66 3.62
CA ALA A 212 -4.16 -7.27 4.67
C ALA A 212 -3.90 -8.76 4.38
N ASP A 213 -4.89 -9.48 3.86
CA ASP A 213 -4.75 -10.88 3.47
C ASP A 213 -3.72 -11.03 2.34
N LEU A 214 -3.81 -10.17 1.31
CA LEU A 214 -2.83 -10.21 0.21
C LEU A 214 -1.41 -9.87 0.68
N VAL A 215 -1.24 -8.88 1.56
CA VAL A 215 0.08 -8.55 2.11
C VAL A 215 0.67 -9.69 2.93
N LYS A 216 -0.16 -10.42 3.69
CA LYS A 216 0.28 -11.65 4.39
C LYS A 216 0.72 -12.72 3.39
N TYR A 217 -0.05 -12.96 2.34
CA TYR A 217 0.30 -13.90 1.28
C TYR A 217 1.65 -13.53 0.64
N THR A 218 1.84 -12.27 0.26
CA THR A 218 3.10 -11.76 -0.30
C THR A 218 4.30 -11.92 0.65
N ARG A 219 4.12 -11.79 1.97
CA ARG A 219 5.20 -12.07 2.95
C ARG A 219 5.56 -13.55 2.97
N ARG A 220 4.55 -14.44 2.94
CA ARG A 220 4.74 -15.89 2.95
C ARG A 220 5.42 -16.37 1.67
N GLU A 221 5.05 -15.80 0.53
CA GLU A 221 5.71 -16.08 -0.76
C GLU A 221 7.19 -15.66 -0.72
N ARG A 222 7.51 -14.47 -0.21
CA ARG A 222 8.90 -14.04 -0.01
C ARG A 222 9.68 -14.97 0.92
N TYR A 223 9.04 -15.46 1.99
CA TYR A 223 9.64 -16.45 2.88
C TYR A 223 9.99 -17.73 2.12
N MET A 224 9.05 -18.27 1.34
CA MET A 224 9.31 -19.46 0.53
C MET A 224 10.44 -19.24 -0.48
N VAL A 225 10.40 -18.12 -1.21
CA VAL A 225 11.47 -17.78 -2.17
C VAL A 225 12.82 -17.67 -1.45
N SER A 226 12.89 -17.03 -0.28
CA SER A 226 14.10 -16.92 0.53
C SER A 226 14.63 -18.31 0.96
N MET A 227 13.75 -19.20 1.41
CA MET A 227 14.11 -20.57 1.80
C MET A 227 14.66 -21.39 0.62
N PHE A 228 14.00 -21.35 -0.53
CA PHE A 228 14.48 -22.07 -1.73
C PHE A 228 15.83 -21.56 -2.21
N ASN A 229 16.04 -20.25 -2.21
CA ASN A 229 17.34 -19.67 -2.53
C ASN A 229 18.42 -20.09 -1.53
N TYR A 230 18.08 -20.23 -0.25
CA TYR A 230 19.02 -20.74 0.76
C TYR A 230 19.41 -22.22 0.54
N ILE A 231 18.43 -23.09 0.24
CA ILE A 231 18.71 -24.49 -0.12
C ILE A 231 19.64 -24.52 -1.34
N LEU A 232 19.31 -23.74 -2.37
CA LEU A 232 20.11 -23.67 -3.58
C LEU A 232 21.54 -23.23 -3.30
N PHE A 233 21.70 -22.19 -2.47
CA PHE A 233 22.99 -21.64 -2.08
C PHE A 233 23.87 -22.66 -1.36
N THR A 234 23.26 -23.44 -0.46
CA THR A 234 23.98 -24.47 0.29
C THR A 234 24.36 -25.68 -0.59
N VAL A 235 23.45 -26.13 -1.47
CA VAL A 235 23.71 -27.24 -2.42
C VAL A 235 24.79 -26.88 -3.43
N GLU A 236 24.83 -25.65 -3.92
CA GLU A 236 25.85 -25.19 -4.87
C GLU A 236 27.20 -24.85 -4.19
N GLY A 237 27.31 -24.94 -2.86
CA GLY A 237 28.55 -24.69 -2.14
C GLY A 237 29.06 -23.25 -2.27
N ARG A 238 28.13 -22.29 -2.41
CA ARG A 238 28.42 -20.88 -2.66
C ARG A 238 29.12 -20.22 -1.46
N SER A 239 29.96 -19.23 -1.74
CA SER A 239 30.62 -18.44 -0.69
C SER A 239 29.68 -17.36 -0.16
N LYS A 240 29.89 -16.89 1.08
CA LYS A 240 29.04 -15.87 1.73
C LYS A 240 28.92 -14.59 0.89
N GLU A 241 29.98 -14.25 0.17
CA GLU A 241 30.07 -13.07 -0.71
C GLU A 241 29.14 -13.16 -1.92
N GLU A 242 28.69 -14.36 -2.29
CA GLU A 242 27.75 -14.59 -3.40
C GLU A 242 26.28 -14.41 -2.99
N TRP A 243 25.96 -14.24 -1.68
CA TRP A 243 24.58 -14.00 -1.20
C TRP A 243 24.11 -12.56 -1.48
N THR A 244 23.96 -12.25 -2.76
CA THR A 244 23.61 -10.92 -3.28
C THR A 244 22.40 -10.99 -4.20
N ALA A 245 21.85 -9.85 -4.59
CA ALA A 245 20.68 -9.78 -5.49
C ALA A 245 20.84 -10.60 -6.78
N ASP A 246 22.06 -10.72 -7.30
CA ASP A 246 22.34 -11.44 -8.56
C ASP A 246 22.19 -12.95 -8.42
N PHE A 247 22.30 -13.50 -7.21
CA PHE A 247 22.12 -14.91 -6.93
C PHE A 247 20.63 -15.31 -6.83
N PHE A 248 19.78 -14.42 -6.32
CA PHE A 248 18.38 -14.76 -6.03
C PHE A 248 17.57 -15.03 -7.30
N ILE A 249 16.96 -16.21 -7.36
CA ILE A 249 15.98 -16.59 -8.37
C ILE A 249 14.55 -16.38 -7.88
N GLY A 250 13.65 -16.07 -8.82
CA GLY A 250 12.24 -15.85 -8.54
C GLY A 250 11.41 -17.14 -8.49
N TYR A 251 10.16 -16.98 -8.06
CA TYR A 251 9.14 -18.05 -7.99
C TYR A 251 9.09 -18.96 -9.22
N THR A 252 8.99 -18.38 -10.43
CA THR A 252 8.85 -19.15 -11.67
C THR A 252 10.04 -20.07 -11.91
N THR A 253 11.27 -19.57 -11.72
CA THR A 253 12.49 -20.37 -11.86
C THR A 253 12.59 -21.46 -10.79
N ILE A 254 12.12 -21.18 -9.57
CA ILE A 254 12.05 -22.19 -8.50
C ILE A 254 11.07 -23.30 -8.90
N LEU A 255 9.85 -22.96 -9.34
CA LEU A 255 8.90 -23.96 -9.81
C LEU A 255 9.47 -24.82 -10.93
N GLU A 256 10.08 -24.21 -11.94
CA GLU A 256 10.68 -24.95 -13.06
C GLU A 256 11.75 -25.93 -12.59
N ARG A 257 12.66 -25.48 -11.71
CA ARG A 257 13.78 -26.28 -11.20
C ARG A 257 13.32 -27.45 -10.34
N TYR A 258 12.31 -27.24 -9.49
CA TYR A 258 11.83 -28.24 -8.52
C TYR A 258 10.55 -28.97 -8.98
N SER A 259 10.08 -28.70 -10.21
CA SER A 259 8.91 -29.38 -10.80
C SER A 259 9.06 -30.90 -10.83
N LYS A 260 10.25 -31.40 -11.17
CA LYS A 260 10.57 -32.84 -11.18
C LYS A 260 10.57 -33.47 -9.79
N ASN A 261 10.77 -32.66 -8.75
CA ASN A 261 10.67 -33.06 -7.34
C ASN A 261 9.22 -32.95 -6.82
N GLY A 262 8.27 -32.68 -7.72
CA GLY A 262 6.85 -32.62 -7.41
C GLY A 262 6.41 -31.28 -6.83
N LEU A 263 7.19 -30.20 -6.96
CA LEU A 263 6.71 -28.84 -6.66
C LEU A 263 5.69 -28.41 -7.72
N THR A 264 4.47 -28.10 -7.29
CA THR A 264 3.43 -27.51 -8.13
C THR A 264 2.96 -26.19 -7.51
N ASP A 265 2.25 -25.36 -8.29
CA ASP A 265 1.63 -24.14 -7.78
C ASP A 265 0.72 -24.44 -6.57
N GLU A 266 -0.06 -25.53 -6.60
CA GLU A 266 -0.97 -25.91 -5.51
C GLU A 266 -0.19 -26.21 -4.22
N LYS A 267 0.87 -27.02 -4.31
CA LYS A 267 1.71 -27.32 -3.14
C LYS A 267 2.44 -26.09 -2.62
N TRP A 268 2.90 -25.22 -3.51
CA TRP A 268 3.51 -23.95 -3.11
C TRP A 268 2.53 -23.12 -2.29
N THR A 269 1.28 -22.99 -2.75
CA THR A 269 0.22 -22.28 -2.02
C THR A 269 -0.08 -22.94 -0.67
N GLU A 270 -0.23 -24.26 -0.62
CA GLU A 270 -0.47 -25.00 0.63
C GLU A 270 0.64 -24.77 1.66
N GLU A 271 1.91 -24.84 1.24
CA GLU A 271 3.05 -24.59 2.12
C GLU A 271 3.14 -23.10 2.52
N CYS A 272 2.86 -22.17 1.61
CA CYS A 272 2.76 -20.75 1.95
C CYS A 272 1.75 -20.50 3.06
N ASP A 273 0.59 -21.14 2.99
CA ASP A 273 -0.50 -20.95 3.96
C ASP A 273 -0.17 -21.47 5.35
N ARG A 274 0.71 -22.48 5.45
CA ARG A 274 1.21 -23.03 6.72
C ARG A 274 2.21 -22.11 7.42
N ILE A 275 2.79 -21.14 6.73
CA ILE A 275 3.79 -20.25 7.32
C ILE A 275 3.13 -19.27 8.31
N PRO A 276 3.59 -19.22 9.57
CA PRO A 276 3.15 -18.22 10.55
C PRO A 276 3.49 -16.79 10.09
N ASP A 277 2.55 -15.85 10.21
CA ASP A 277 2.74 -14.47 9.74
C ASP A 277 3.89 -13.75 10.49
N ASP A 278 4.11 -14.06 11.77
CA ASP A 278 5.22 -13.54 12.57
C ASP A 278 6.59 -13.97 12.02
N LYS A 279 6.70 -15.21 11.50
CA LYS A 279 7.91 -15.68 10.80
C LYS A 279 8.07 -14.97 9.46
N ALA A 280 7.01 -14.90 8.66
CA ALA A 280 7.04 -14.27 7.34
C ALA A 280 7.42 -12.78 7.40
N ARG A 281 7.10 -12.06 8.48
CA ARG A 281 7.49 -10.66 8.70
C ARG A 281 8.99 -10.44 8.90
N LYS A 282 9.75 -11.47 9.27
CA LYS A 282 11.20 -11.38 9.45
C LYS A 282 11.96 -11.31 8.12
N VAL A 283 11.31 -11.68 7.02
CA VAL A 283 11.92 -11.71 5.70
C VAL A 283 11.96 -10.30 5.11
N PRO A 284 13.11 -9.82 4.64
CA PRO A 284 13.22 -8.46 4.13
C PRO A 284 12.41 -8.25 2.87
N ARG A 285 12.14 -6.96 2.60
CA ARG A 285 11.35 -6.57 1.44
C ARG A 285 12.04 -6.87 0.11
N ARG A 286 13.36 -6.78 0.08
CA ARG A 286 14.17 -7.03 -1.11
C ARG A 286 15.21 -8.09 -0.77
N LEU A 287 15.03 -9.27 -1.33
CA LEU A 287 16.04 -10.33 -1.27
C LEU A 287 17.30 -9.84 -2.00
N GLY A 288 18.46 -10.00 -1.35
CA GLY A 288 19.73 -9.46 -1.81
C GLY A 288 19.83 -7.92 -1.83
N GLY A 289 18.88 -7.22 -1.19
CA GLY A 289 18.95 -5.77 -1.02
C GLY A 289 19.93 -5.34 0.09
N PRO A 290 20.07 -4.03 0.34
CA PRO A 290 20.99 -3.52 1.37
C PRO A 290 20.77 -4.12 2.77
N ASP A 291 19.50 -4.33 3.16
CA ASP A 291 19.16 -4.98 4.43
C ASP A 291 19.76 -6.40 4.51
N GLU A 292 19.68 -7.16 3.41
CA GLU A 292 20.18 -8.54 3.30
C GLU A 292 21.72 -8.59 3.25
N ILE A 293 22.33 -7.66 2.51
CA ILE A 293 23.80 -7.57 2.34
C ILE A 293 24.47 -7.16 3.65
N ASN A 294 23.91 -6.17 4.34
CA ASN A 294 24.50 -5.61 5.56
C ASN A 294 24.10 -6.38 6.83
N GLY A 295 23.19 -7.35 6.72
CA GLY A 295 22.60 -8.03 7.88
C GLY A 295 21.78 -7.09 8.79
N GLU A 296 21.33 -5.96 8.25
CA GLU A 296 20.59 -4.95 9.00
C GLU A 296 19.17 -5.45 9.35
N ASN A 297 18.64 -5.03 10.49
CA ASN A 297 17.28 -5.38 10.94
C ASN A 297 17.02 -6.90 11.06
N GLY A 298 18.06 -7.72 11.26
CA GLY A 298 17.92 -9.17 11.38
C GLY A 298 17.65 -9.87 10.04
N ALA A 299 18.13 -9.30 8.94
CA ALA A 299 18.13 -9.87 7.60
C ALA A 299 19.47 -10.56 7.25
N GLY A 300 19.60 -11.09 6.04
CA GLY A 300 20.84 -11.67 5.52
C GLY A 300 20.95 -13.19 5.64
N LEU A 301 22.09 -13.71 5.17
CA LEU A 301 22.34 -15.16 5.09
C LEU A 301 22.18 -15.86 6.45
N GLU A 302 22.69 -15.26 7.53
CA GLU A 302 22.62 -15.82 8.88
C GLU A 302 21.18 -15.87 9.42
N ALA A 303 20.39 -14.82 9.14
CA ALA A 303 18.97 -14.80 9.49
C ALA A 303 18.19 -15.85 8.69
N THR A 304 18.49 -15.99 7.40
CA THR A 304 17.88 -17.01 6.54
C THR A 304 18.26 -18.42 6.99
N GLN A 305 19.50 -18.65 7.39
CA GLN A 305 19.95 -19.91 7.98
C GLN A 305 19.22 -20.22 9.31
N ALA A 306 19.06 -19.23 10.19
CA ALA A 306 18.32 -19.41 11.43
C ALA A 306 16.85 -19.76 11.16
N MET A 307 16.21 -19.04 10.23
CA MET A 307 14.85 -19.37 9.77
C MET A 307 14.78 -20.81 9.28
N TYR A 308 15.68 -21.23 8.37
CA TYR A 308 15.73 -22.58 7.83
C TYR A 308 15.80 -23.67 8.92
N LYS A 309 16.65 -23.47 9.94
CA LYS A 309 16.77 -24.40 11.09
C LYS A 309 15.48 -24.50 11.91
N GLU A 310 14.72 -23.40 12.02
CA GLU A 310 13.43 -23.35 12.72
C GLU A 310 12.26 -23.83 11.85
N THR A 311 12.47 -24.00 10.54
CA THR A 311 11.43 -24.41 9.62
C THR A 311 11.16 -25.90 9.79
N ASN A 312 9.88 -26.27 9.96
CA ASN A 312 9.47 -27.68 10.02
C ASN A 312 8.69 -28.14 8.78
N THR A 313 8.67 -27.33 7.71
CA THR A 313 8.07 -27.71 6.43
C THR A 313 8.94 -28.78 5.78
N GLU A 314 8.39 -29.98 5.60
CA GLU A 314 9.07 -31.11 4.98
C GLU A 314 9.63 -30.76 3.60
N PHE A 315 8.91 -29.92 2.85
CA PHE A 315 9.24 -29.57 1.48
C PHE A 315 10.48 -28.67 1.32
N VAL A 316 10.75 -27.83 2.32
CA VAL A 316 11.94 -26.95 2.35
C VAL A 316 13.18 -27.74 2.79
N LYS A 317 13.04 -28.94 3.34
CA LYS A 317 14.17 -29.75 3.84
C LYS A 317 14.72 -30.76 2.83
N THR A 318 14.03 -30.95 1.71
CA THR A 318 14.38 -31.83 0.57
C THR A 318 15.14 -31.10 -0.51
#